data_AF-A0A376JT31-F1
#
_entry.id   AF-A0A376JT31-F1
#
_cell.length_a   1.000
_cell.length_b   1.000
_cell.length_c   1.000
_cell.angle_alpha   90.00
_cell.angle_beta   90.00
_cell.angle_gamma   90.00
#
_symmetry.space_group_name_H-M   'P 1'
#
loop_
_entity.id
_entity.type
_entity.pdbx_description
1 polymer ?
#
loop_
_entity_poly.entity_id
_entity_poly.type
_entity_poly.pdbx_seq_one_letter_code
_entity_poly.pdbx_strand_id
1 'polypeptide(L)' 'MVLGKPQTDPTLEWFLSHCHIHKYPSKSTLIHQGEKAETLYYIVKGSVAVLIKDEEGKEMILSYLNQGDFIGELGLF' A
#
# COMPACT_ATOMS: atom_id res chain seq x y z
N MET A 1 33.12 1.20 -4.34
CA MET A 1 31.90 0.42 -4.06
C MET A 1 30.78 1.07 -4.84
N VAL A 2 30.48 0.56 -6.04
CA VAL A 2 29.45 1.13 -6.91
C VAL A 2 28.12 0.53 -6.45
N LEU A 3 27.31 1.32 -5.75
CA LEU A 3 25.90 0.99 -5.53
C LEU A 3 25.24 1.05 -6.92
N GLY A 4 25.14 -0.09 -7.60
CA GLY A 4 24.34 -0.18 -8.82
C GLY A 4 22.95 0.35 -8.52
N LYS A 5 22.42 1.23 -9.37
CA LYS A 5 21.01 1.62 -9.31
C LYS A 5 20.20 0.32 -9.20
N PRO A 6 19.22 0.22 -8.28
CA PRO A 6 18.34 -0.94 -8.26
C PRO A 6 17.75 -1.07 -9.66
N GLN A 7 18.03 -2.19 -10.31
CA GLN A 7 17.47 -2.49 -11.61
C GLN A 7 15.99 -2.70 -11.37
N THR A 8 15.20 -1.69 -11.74
CA THR A 8 13.76 -1.70 -11.64
C THR A 8 13.24 -2.84 -12.51
N ASP A 9 12.44 -3.73 -11.90
CA ASP A 9 11.82 -4.85 -12.61
C ASP A 9 10.94 -4.31 -13.75
N PRO A 10 11.19 -4.70 -15.01
CA PRO A 10 10.40 -4.22 -16.16
C PRO A 10 8.90 -4.50 -16.02
N THR A 11 8.53 -5.58 -15.32
CA THR A 11 7.12 -5.91 -15.06
C THR A 11 6.48 -4.89 -14.14
N LEU A 12 7.18 -4.54 -13.05
CA LEU A 12 6.75 -3.50 -12.13
C LEU A 12 6.69 -2.12 -12.82
N GLU A 13 7.67 -1.77 -13.66
CA GLU A 13 7.64 -0.51 -14.41
C GLU A 13 6.42 -0.43 -15.34
N TRP A 14 6.14 -1.51 -16.08
CA TRP A 14 4.95 -1.63 -16.91
C TRP A 14 3.67 -1.54 -16.08
N PHE A 15 3.60 -2.21 -14.93
CA PHE A 15 2.45 -2.10 -14.05
C PHE A 15 2.22 -0.66 -13.58
N LEU A 16 3.27 -0.01 -13.05
CA LEU A 16 3.20 1.36 -12.54
C LEU A 16 2.86 2.38 -13.64
N SER A 17 3.19 2.12 -14.91
CA SER A 17 2.81 3.01 -16.02
C SER A 17 1.29 3.04 -16.28
N HIS A 18 0.54 2.06 -15.75
CA HIS A 18 -0.92 2.00 -15.83
C HIS A 18 -1.60 2.51 -14.56
N CYS A 19 -0.83 2.99 -13.57
CA CYS A 19 -1.33 3.50 -12.30
C CYS A 19 -1.32 5.04 -12.24
N HIS A 20 -2.11 5.60 -11.32
CA HIS A 20 -2.01 6.99 -10.90
C HIS A 20 -1.25 7.08 -9.56
N ILE A 21 -0.18 7.88 -9.53
CA ILE A 21 0.62 8.06 -8.32
C ILE A 21 0.06 9.21 -7.48
N HIS A 22 -0.34 8.89 -6.25
CA HIS A 22 -0.79 9.86 -5.25
C HIS A 22 0.19 9.93 -4.07
N LYS A 23 0.26 11.11 -3.44
CA LYS A 23 1.07 11.33 -2.23
C LYS A 23 0.14 11.57 -1.05
N TYR A 24 0.35 10.83 0.03
CA TYR A 24 -0.39 10.99 1.27
C TYR A 24 0.57 11.47 2.37
N PRO A 25 0.21 12.50 3.15
CA PRO A 25 0.98 12.88 4.33
C PRO A 25 0.94 11.77 5.38
N SER A 26 1.92 11.79 6.29
CA SER A 26 1.95 10.86 7.43
C SER A 26 0.63 10.89 8.20
N LYS A 27 0.19 9.72 8.67
CA LYS A 27 -1.06 9.50 9.40
C LYS A 27 -2.35 9.70 8.59
N SER A 28 -2.27 9.80 7.26
CA SER A 28 -3.46 9.69 6.42
C SER A 28 -4.01 8.27 6.43
N THR A 29 -5.33 8.12 6.42
CA THR A 29 -6.00 6.85 6.17
C THR A 29 -6.16 6.67 4.66
N LEU A 30 -5.67 5.54 4.12
CA LEU A 30 -5.75 5.24 2.68
C LEU A 30 -7.01 4.44 2.31
N ILE A 31 -7.42 3.52 3.20
CA ILE A 31 -8.56 2.61 3.01
C ILE A 31 -9.32 2.56 4.33
N HIS A 32 -10.66 2.69 4.31
CA HIS A 32 -11.49 2.44 5.48
C HIS A 32 -12.13 1.04 5.42
N GLN A 33 -12.14 0.35 6.56
CA GLN A 33 -12.81 -0.95 6.68
C GLN A 33 -14.30 -0.81 6.36
N GLY A 34 -14.82 -1.71 5.52
CA GLY A 34 -16.23 -1.71 5.10
C GLY A 34 -16.52 -0.87 3.85
N GLU A 35 -15.55 -0.09 3.34
CA GLU A 35 -15.67 0.53 2.02
C GLU A 35 -15.65 -0.53 0.91
N LYS A 36 -16.31 -0.20 -0.20
CA LYS A 36 -16.31 -1.07 -1.38
C LYS A 36 -14.88 -1.15 -1.94
N ALA A 37 -14.32 -2.35 -1.98
CA ALA A 37 -12.98 -2.57 -2.50
C ALA A 37 -12.99 -2.60 -4.04
N GLU A 38 -12.64 -1.47 -4.66
CA GLU A 38 -12.57 -1.34 -6.13
C GLU A 38 -11.19 -0.91 -6.63
N THR A 39 -10.21 -0.77 -5.73
CA THR A 39 -8.89 -0.23 -6.06
C THR A 39 -7.78 -1.03 -5.38
N LEU A 40 -6.80 -1.44 -6.19
CA LEU A 40 -5.53 -2.02 -5.74
C LEU A 40 -4.48 -0.91 -5.61
N TYR A 41 -3.72 -0.94 -4.52
CA TYR A 41 -2.65 0.01 -4.25
C TYR A 41 -1.29 -0.68 -4.24
N TYR A 42 -0.24 0.08 -4.58
CA TYR A 42 1.16 -0.34 -4.50
C TYR A 42 1.99 0.75 -3.81
N ILE A 43 2.80 0.38 -2.82
CA ILE A 43 3.63 1.32 -2.06
C ILE A 43 4.91 1.62 -2.83
N VAL A 44 4.92 2.72 -3.59
CA VAL A 44 6.12 3.20 -4.29
C VAL A 44 7.18 3.69 -3.31
N LYS A 45 6.76 4.33 -2.21
CA LYS A 45 7.66 4.82 -1.15
C LYS A 45 6.88 5.07 0.15
N GLY A 46 7.50 4.71 1.28
CA GLY A 46 6.94 4.90 2.61
C GLY A 46 6.55 3.57 3.26
N SER A 47 5.80 3.68 4.35
CA SER A 47 5.29 2.54 5.11
C SER A 47 3.87 2.83 5.58
N VAL A 48 3.07 1.78 5.72
CA VAL A 48 1.69 1.84 6.23
C VAL A 48 1.51 0.78 7.31
N ALA A 49 0.54 0.99 8.20
CA ALA A 49 0.08 -0.02 9.14
C ALA A 49 -1.34 -0.45 8.73
N VAL A 50 -1.59 -1.75 8.75
CA VAL A 50 -2.94 -2.31 8.61
C VAL A 50 -3.51 -2.44 10.01
N LEU A 51 -4.63 -1.77 10.26
CA LEU A 51 -5.28 -1.74 11.56
C LEU A 51 -6.68 -2.34 11.48
N ILE A 52 -7.10 -3.01 12.54
CA ILE A 52 -8.51 -3.33 12.80
C ILE A 52 -8.96 -2.61 14.05
N LYS A 53 -10.26 -2.30 14.11
CA LYS A 53 -10.91 -1.75 15.30
C LYS A 53 -11.86 -2.79 15.86
N ASP A 54 -11.85 -2.95 17.19
CA ASP A 54 -12.92 -3.67 17.86
C ASP A 54 -14.18 -2.80 18.03
N GLU A 55 -15.23 -3.37 18.64
CA GLU A 55 -16.51 -2.68 18.87
C GLU A 55 -16.38 -1.48 19.82
N GLU A 56 -15.34 -1.44 20.66
CA GLU A 56 -15.03 -0.33 21.56
C GLU A 56 -14.13 0.73 20.91
N GLY A 57 -13.73 0.54 19.65
CA GLY A 57 -12.90 1.45 18.88
C GLY A 57 -11.40 1.31 19.15
N LYS A 58 -10.97 0.27 19.86
CA LYS A 58 -9.56 0.01 20.14
C LYS A 58 -8.88 -0.51 18.87
N GLU A 59 -7.77 0.12 18.51
CA GLU A 59 -7.00 -0.23 17.33
C GLU A 59 -5.98 -1.32 17.64
N MET A 60 -5.93 -2.36 16.79
CA MET A 60 -4.89 -3.38 16.77
C MET A 60 -4.19 -3.34 15.42
N ILE A 61 -2.85 -3.30 15.44
CA ILE A 61 -2.03 -3.39 14.23
C ILE A 61 -1.88 -4.87 13.87
N LEU A 62 -2.30 -5.24 12.65
CA LEU A 62 -2.14 -6.58 12.11
C LEU A 62 -0.80 -6.75 11.39
N SER A 63 -0.39 -5.73 10.63
CA SER A 63 0.83 -5.78 9.83
C SER A 63 1.37 -4.37 9.55
N TYR A 64 2.66 -4.31 9.27
CA TYR A 64 3.31 -3.15 8.67
C TYR A 64 3.74 -3.51 7.25
N LEU A 65 3.33 -2.70 6.28
CA LEU A 65 3.69 -2.86 4.88
C LEU A 65 4.61 -1.70 4.48
N ASN A 66 5.55 -1.98 3.59
CA ASN A 66 6.62 -1.07 3.20
C ASN A 66 6.67 -0.90 1.68
N GLN A 67 7.61 -0.09 1.22
CA GLN A 67 7.92 0.02 -0.20
C GLN A 67 8.04 -1.35 -0.86
N GLY A 68 7.29 -1.58 -1.92
CA GLY A 68 7.24 -2.85 -2.62
C GLY A 68 5.96 -3.65 -2.42
N ASP A 69 5.21 -3.37 -1.34
CA ASP A 69 4.02 -4.14 -0.99
C ASP A 69 2.76 -3.63 -1.69
N PHE A 70 1.85 -4.57 -1.97
CA PHE A 70 0.48 -4.27 -2.40
C PHE A 70 -0.46 -4.09 -1.20
N ILE A 71 -1.54 -3.34 -1.39
CA ILE A 71 -2.61 -3.17 -0.40
C ILE A 71 -3.95 -3.15 -1.12
N GLY A 72 -4.99 -3.70 -0.48
CA GLY A 72 -6.36 -3.71 -1.04
C GLY A 72 -6.59 -4.84 -2.04
N GLU A 73 -5.65 -5.78 -2.13
CA GLU A 73 -5.69 -6.96 -2.99
C GLU A 73 -6.79 -7.96 -2.60
N LEU A 74 -7.23 -7.95 -1.34
CA LEU A 74 -8.25 -8.90 -0.85
C LEU A 74 -9.62 -8.74 -1.53
N GLY A 75 -9.93 -7.54 -2.04
CA GLY A 75 -11.17 -7.29 -2.79
C GLY A 75 -11.08 -7.56 -4.29
N LEU A 76 -9.93 -8.03 -4.78
CA LEU A 76 -9.69 -8.22 -6.21
C LEU A 76 -10.25 -9.55 -6.75
N PHE A 77 -10.47 -10.55 -5.90
CA PHE A 77 -10.84 -11.92 -6.29
C PHE A 77 -12.22 -12.35 -5.78
#